data_AF-A0A2G4H4Y6-F1
#
_entry.id   AF-A0A2G4H4Y6-F1
#
_cell.length_a   1.000
_cell.length_b   1.000
_cell.length_c   1.000
_cell.angle_alpha   90.00
_cell.angle_beta   90.00
_cell.angle_gamma   90.00
#
_symmetry.space_group_name_H-M   'P 1'
#
loop_
_entity.id
_entity.type
_entity.pdbx_description
1 polymer ?
#
loop_
_entity_poly.entity_id
_entity_poly.type
_entity_poly.pdbx_seq_one_letter_code
_entity_poly.pdbx_strand_id
1 'polypeptide(L)' 'MEPTERDVDRLIGPATPHFAYQIRQRVENLIVDLPPDHRVRAYADERLALLDGLGYTSSKGDWGDPSTPA' A
#
# COMPACT_ATOMS: atom_id res chain seq x y z
N MET A 1 -4.59 -6.97 21.10
CA MET A 1 -5.67 -6.27 20.36
C MET A 1 -5.71 -6.91 18.99
N GLU A 2 -6.86 -7.41 18.56
CA GLU A 2 -7.01 -7.93 17.20
C GLU A 2 -7.01 -6.75 16.21
N PRO A 3 -6.24 -6.83 15.11
CA PRO A 3 -6.25 -5.83 14.05
C PRO A 3 -7.66 -5.63 13.48
N THR A 4 -8.00 -4.39 13.13
CA THR A 4 -9.27 -4.06 12.47
C THR A 4 -9.05 -3.48 11.07
N GLU A 5 -10.09 -3.48 10.23
CA GLU A 5 -10.08 -2.83 8.91
C GLU A 5 -9.66 -1.34 9.03
N ARG A 6 -10.06 -0.69 10.13
CA ARG A 6 -9.68 0.69 10.43
C ARG A 6 -8.18 0.85 10.70
N ASP A 7 -7.51 -0.16 11.25
CA ASP A 7 -6.06 -0.11 11.47
C ASP A 7 -5.30 -0.21 10.14
N VAL A 8 -5.82 -1.00 9.20
CA VAL A 8 -5.34 -1.02 7.80
C VAL A 8 -5.55 0.35 7.15
N ASP A 9 -6.73 0.95 7.28
CA ASP A 9 -7.03 2.28 6.70
C ASP A 9 -6.12 3.38 7.27
N ARG A 10 -5.77 3.32 8.55
CA ARG A 10 -4.83 4.28 9.15
C ARG A 10 -3.44 4.21 8.54
N LEU A 11 -3.01 3.04 8.09
CA LEU A 11 -1.72 2.88 7.40
C LEU A 11 -1.77 3.43 5.96
N ILE A 12 -2.92 3.33 5.31
CA ILE A 12 -3.10 3.71 3.90
C ILE A 12 -3.55 5.16 3.74
N GLY A 13 -4.23 5.76 4.72
CA GLY A 13 -4.64 7.17 4.69
C GLY A 13 -3.53 8.15 4.27
N PRO A 14 -2.26 7.99 4.70
CA PRO A 14 -1.14 8.81 4.23
C PRO A 14 -0.47 8.31 2.93
N ALA A 15 -1.07 7.39 2.17
CA ALA A 15 -0.44 6.79 1.00
C ALA A 15 -0.25 7.80 -0.14
N THR A 16 0.99 8.27 -0.28
CA THR A 16 1.50 8.86 -1.51
C THR A 16 2.17 7.77 -2.34
N PRO A 17 2.24 7.91 -3.68
CA PRO A 17 2.83 6.89 -4.55
C PRO A 17 4.26 6.49 -4.16
N HIS A 18 5.07 7.46 -3.71
CA HIS A 18 6.45 7.22 -3.24
C HIS A 18 6.52 6.30 -2.00
N PHE A 19 5.53 6.36 -1.11
CA PHE A 19 5.52 5.54 0.11
C PHE A 19 4.75 4.23 -0.04
N ALA A 20 4.23 3.93 -1.23
CA ALA A 20 3.34 2.80 -1.44
C ALA A 20 3.95 1.46 -0.99
N TYR A 21 5.21 1.18 -1.35
CA TYR A 21 5.90 -0.03 -0.90
C TYR A 21 6.23 -0.03 0.60
N GLN A 22 6.53 1.13 1.19
CA GLN A 22 6.76 1.21 2.65
C GLN A 22 5.48 0.95 3.44
N ILE A 23 4.34 1.47 2.96
CA ILE A 23 3.03 1.22 3.55
C ILE A 23 2.64 -0.24 3.34
N ARG A 24 2.94 -0.82 2.18
CA ARG A 24 2.71 -2.24 1.88
C ARG A 24 3.34 -3.15 2.94
N GLN A 25 4.63 -2.93 3.24
CA GLN A 25 5.36 -3.68 4.28
C GLN A 25 4.69 -3.56 5.66
N ARG A 26 4.16 -2.38 6.00
CA ARG A 26 3.46 -2.17 7.28
C ARG A 26 2.13 -2.93 7.33
N VAL A 27 1.38 -2.95 6.23
CA VAL A 27 0.13 -3.71 6.13
C VAL A 27 0.40 -5.21 6.20
N GLU A 28 1.41 -5.72 5.49
CA GLU A 28 1.83 -7.14 5.55
C GLU A 28 2.17 -7.56 6.99
N ASN A 29 2.95 -6.73 7.70
CA ASN A 29 3.28 -6.98 9.11
C ASN A 29 2.07 -6.92 10.04
N LEU A 30 1.05 -6.11 9.73
CA LEU A 30 -0.17 -6.03 10.55
C LEU A 30 -1.02 -7.31 10.47
N ILE A 31 -0.98 -8.02 9.33
CA ILE A 31 -1.82 -9.20 9.06
C ILE A 31 -1.07 -10.53 9.12
N VAL A 32 0.25 -10.53 9.36
CA VAL A 32 1.10 -11.74 9.28
C VAL A 32 0.63 -12.86 10.22
N ASP A 33 0.14 -12.48 11.41
CA ASP A 33 -0.31 -13.42 12.44
C ASP A 33 -1.81 -13.74 12.34
N LEU A 34 -2.52 -13.22 11.33
CA LEU A 34 -3.95 -13.47 11.15
C LEU A 34 -4.21 -14.81 10.44
N PRO A 35 -5.24 -15.56 10.87
CA PRO A 35 -5.70 -16.75 10.14
C PRO A 35 -6.03 -16.43 8.68
N PRO A 36 -5.87 -17.40 7.75
CA PRO A 36 -6.14 -17.20 6.33
C PRO A 36 -7.59 -16.78 6.05
N ASP A 37 -8.56 -17.25 6.84
CA ASP A 37 -9.98 -16.91 6.70
C ASP A 37 -10.40 -15.62 7.43
N HIS A 38 -9.44 -14.88 8.00
CA HIS A 38 -9.75 -13.68 8.78
C HIS A 38 -10.18 -12.53 7.85
N ARG A 39 -11.33 -11.91 8.14
CA ARG A 39 -11.91 -10.83 7.32
C ARG A 39 -10.92 -9.69 7.04
N VAL A 40 -10.14 -9.28 8.04
CA VAL A 40 -9.14 -8.20 7.91
C VAL A 40 -8.00 -8.58 6.97
N ARG A 41 -7.68 -9.88 6.84
CA ARG A 41 -6.67 -10.37 5.90
C ARG A 41 -7.14 -10.19 4.46
N ALA A 42 -8.37 -10.63 4.17
CA ALA A 42 -8.99 -10.41 2.86
C ALA A 42 -9.07 -8.92 2.50
N TYR A 43 -9.47 -8.08 3.45
CA TYR A 43 -9.47 -6.62 3.26
C TYR A 43 -8.08 -6.05 2.98
N ALA A 44 -7.07 -6.47 3.75
CA ALA A 44 -5.70 -6.05 3.56
C ALA A 44 -5.14 -6.49 2.20
N ASP A 45 -5.44 -7.70 1.74
CA ASP A 45 -5.01 -8.19 0.42
C ASP A 45 -5.53 -7.30 -0.73
N GLU A 46 -6.79 -6.86 -0.68
CA GLU A 46 -7.34 -5.90 -1.65
C GLU A 46 -6.56 -4.58 -1.63
N ARG A 47 -6.16 -4.12 -0.44
CA ARG A 47 -5.41 -2.88 -0.27
C ARG A 47 -3.94 -3.00 -0.68
N LEU A 48 -3.32 -4.15 -0.48
CA LEU A 48 -1.96 -4.44 -0.96
C LEU A 48 -1.89 -4.32 -2.49
N ALA A 49 -2.90 -4.82 -3.20
CA ALA A 49 -2.99 -4.69 -4.65
C ALA A 49 -3.08 -3.22 -5.12
N LEU A 50 -3.80 -2.36 -4.37
CA LEU A 50 -3.84 -0.92 -4.66
C LEU A 50 -2.48 -0.25 -4.46
N LEU A 51 -1.77 -0.58 -3.37
CA LEU A 51 -0.44 -0.05 -3.10
C LEU A 51 0.58 -0.49 -4.17
N ASP A 52 0.48 -1.71 -4.68
CA ASP A 52 1.31 -2.16 -5.80
C ASP A 52 1.08 -1.34 -7.07
N GLY A 53 -0.18 -1.05 -7.40
CA GLY A 53 -0.51 -0.18 -8.54
C GLY A 53 0.01 1.25 -8.37
N LEU A 54 -0.08 1.82 -7.17
CA LEU A 54 0.42 3.15 -6.84
C LEU A 54 1.96 3.23 -6.95
N GLY A 55 2.66 2.27 -6.36
CA GLY A 55 4.12 2.18 -6.42
C GLY A 55 4.61 2.00 -7.87
N TYR A 56 3.95 1.13 -8.63
CA TYR A 56 4.27 0.91 -10.04
C TYR A 56 4.08 2.18 -10.88
N THR A 57 2.94 2.87 -10.72
CA THR A 57 2.64 4.11 -11.46
C THR A 57 3.66 5.20 -11.13
N SER A 58 4.05 5.34 -9.85
CA SER A 58 5.10 6.27 -9.44
C SER A 58 6.43 5.96 -10.11
N SER A 59 6.84 4.68 -10.16
CA SER A 59 8.11 4.27 -10.77
C SER A 59 8.18 4.54 -12.28
N LYS A 60 7.02 4.66 -12.95
CA LYS A 60 6.93 4.98 -14.37
C LYS A 60 6.71 6.47 -14.65
N GLY A 61 6.06 7.19 -13.74
CA GLY A 61 5.82 8.63 -13.86
C GLY A 61 7.04 9.50 -13.58
N ASP A 62 8.06 8.97 -12.90
CA ASP A 62 9.34 9.65 -12.66
C ASP A 62 10.25 9.70 -13.90
N TRP A 63 9.90 9.00 -14.99
CA TRP A 63 10.55 9.12 -16.30
C TRP A 63 9.93 10.25 -17.13
N GLY A 64 10.00 11.46 -16.60
CA GLY A 64 9.53 12.68 -17.24
C GLY A 64 10.31 13.87 -16.72
N ASP A 65 11.62 13.87 -17.00
CA ASP A 65 12.49 15.02 -16.72
C ASP A 65 11.95 16.26 -17.44
N PRO A 66 11.51 17.32 -16.72
CA PRO A 66 11.02 18.54 -17.35
C PRO A 66 12.13 19.45 -17.89
N SER A 67 13.38 18.98 -18.03
CA SER A 67 14.53 19.79 -18.44
C SER A 67 14.93 19.59 -19.90
N THR A 68 14.07 19.05 -20.76
CA THR A 68 14.31 19.12 -22.22
C THR A 68 13.72 20.43 -22.75
N PRO A 69 14.52 21.48 -23.04
CA PRO A 69 14.01 22.67 -23.70
C PRO A 69 13.53 22.31 -25.12
N ALA A 70 12.41 22.93 -25.50
CA ALA A 70 11.78 22.84 -26.82
C ALA A 70 12.65 23.38 -27.95
#